data_AF-A0A1H7XNG9-F1
#
_entry.id   AF-A0A1H7XNG9-F1
#
_cell.length_a   1.000
_cell.length_b   1.000
_cell.length_c   1.000
_cell.angle_alpha   90.00
_cell.angle_beta   90.00
_cell.angle_gamma   90.00
#
_symmetry.space_group_name_H-M   'P 1'
#
loop_
_entity.id
_entity.type
_entity.pdbx_description
1 polymer ?
#
loop_
_entity_poly.entity_id
_entity_poly.type
_entity_poly.pdbx_seq_one_letter_code
_entity_poly.pdbx_strand_id
1 'polypeptide(L)'
;MLKTIRKEICANIFTALKKRGFTYEQCCHSFNHLYKEDIEMRGLKKLNKDFLYRIKKENFSPTNIRVVKLCEFLHIDTNKLQTTQDLCKEALMVDELVKMKPHLQNEIAVLIHNLIVLTDKTGASK
;
A
#
# COMPACT_ATOMS: atom_id res chain seq x y z
N MET A 1 -6.44 13.13 -11.02
CA MET A 1 -5.47 12.16 -10.49
C MET A 1 -6.12 11.14 -9.53
N LEU A 2 -6.64 11.56 -8.36
CA LEU A 2 -7.23 10.65 -7.36
C LEU A 2 -8.41 9.79 -7.88
N LYS A 3 -9.26 10.34 -8.75
CA LYS A 3 -10.39 9.60 -9.37
C LYS A 3 -9.90 8.44 -10.26
N THR A 4 -8.80 8.62 -10.98
CA THR A 4 -8.17 7.59 -11.82
C THR A 4 -7.59 6.47 -10.96
N ILE A 5 -6.92 6.84 -9.86
CA ILE A 5 -6.34 5.89 -8.91
C ILE A 5 -7.43 5.02 -8.26
N ARG A 6 -8.53 5.61 -7.78
CA ARG A 6 -9.64 4.83 -7.18
C ARG A 6 -10.24 3.81 -8.15
N LYS A 7 -10.40 4.19 -9.42
CA LYS A 7 -10.89 3.30 -10.47
C LYS A 7 -9.97 2.11 -10.70
N GLU A 8 -8.66 2.36 -10.76
CA GLU A 8 -7.66 1.32 -10.92
C GLU A 8 -7.67 0.34 -9.74
N ILE A 9 -7.68 0.86 -8.50
CA ILE A 9 -7.79 0.04 -7.29
C ILE A 9 -9.04 -0.84 -7.33
N CYS A 10 -10.20 -0.26 -7.64
CA CYS A 10 -11.44 -1.00 -7.76
C CYS A 10 -11.31 -2.14 -8.77
N ALA A 11 -10.88 -1.81 -9.99
CA ALA A 11 -10.75 -2.78 -11.07
C ALA A 11 -9.82 -3.94 -10.66
N ASN A 12 -8.68 -3.63 -10.03
CA ASN A 12 -7.71 -4.63 -9.59
C ASN A 12 -8.27 -5.51 -8.46
N ILE A 13 -8.93 -4.92 -7.46
CA ILE A 13 -9.55 -5.67 -6.35
C ILE A 13 -10.59 -6.65 -6.90
N PHE A 14 -11.54 -6.19 -7.71
CA PHE A 14 -12.60 -7.06 -8.20
C PHE A 14 -12.11 -8.09 -9.22
N THR A 15 -11.06 -7.77 -9.98
CA THR A 15 -10.38 -8.74 -10.84
C THR A 15 -9.70 -9.83 -10.00
N ALA A 16 -8.98 -9.45 -8.94
CA ALA A 16 -8.32 -10.41 -8.04
C ALA A 16 -9.33 -11.30 -7.31
N LEU A 17 -10.44 -10.73 -6.82
CA LEU A 17 -11.52 -11.51 -6.20
C LEU A 17 -12.12 -12.52 -7.17
N LYS A 18 -12.40 -12.09 -8.41
CA LYS A 18 -12.93 -12.98 -9.46
C LYS A 18 -11.95 -14.10 -9.80
N LYS A 19 -10.66 -13.79 -9.96
CA LYS A 19 -9.61 -14.78 -10.24
C LYS A 19 -9.48 -15.82 -9.13
N ARG A 20 -9.65 -15.42 -7.87
CA ARG A 20 -9.61 -16.32 -6.70
C ARG A 20 -10.93 -17.03 -6.41
N GLY A 21 -12.01 -16.73 -7.16
CA GLY A 21 -13.34 -17.27 -6.90
C GLY A 21 -13.95 -16.81 -5.57
N PHE A 22 -13.50 -15.68 -5.02
CA PHE A 22 -13.96 -15.19 -3.72
C PHE A 22 -15.30 -14.49 -3.80
N THR A 23 -16.24 -14.91 -2.96
CA THR A 23 -17.38 -14.07 -2.58
C THR A 23 -16.93 -12.95 -1.63
N TYR A 24 -17.79 -11.95 -1.44
CA TYR A 24 -17.52 -10.88 -0.48
C TYR A 24 -17.41 -11.42 0.95
N GLU A 25 -18.23 -12.41 1.34
CA GLU A 25 -18.08 -13.10 2.63
C GLU A 25 -16.71 -13.74 2.77
N GLN A 26 -16.32 -14.57 1.78
CA GLN A 26 -15.06 -15.31 1.83
C GLN A 26 -13.86 -14.37 1.90
N CYS A 27 -13.90 -13.28 1.13
CA CYS A 27 -12.88 -12.24 1.21
C CYS A 27 -12.81 -11.61 2.60
N CYS A 28 -13.95 -11.20 3.17
CA CYS A 28 -13.97 -10.58 4.50
C CYS A 28 -13.46 -11.56 5.56
N HIS A 29 -13.92 -12.81 5.51
CA HIS A 29 -13.53 -13.85 6.47
C HIS A 29 -12.04 -14.15 6.39
N SER A 30 -11.52 -14.43 5.20
CA SER A 30 -10.11 -14.77 4.99
C SER A 30 -9.18 -13.61 5.36
N PHE A 31 -9.55 -12.37 5.00
CA PHE A 31 -8.80 -11.19 5.41
C PHE A 31 -8.78 -11.03 6.93
N ASN A 32 -9.94 -11.09 7.57
CA ASN A 32 -10.05 -10.88 9.03
C ASN A 32 -9.34 -11.99 9.81
N HIS A 33 -9.26 -13.20 9.24
CA HIS A 33 -8.50 -14.30 9.80
C HIS A 33 -6.99 -14.04 9.69
N LEU A 34 -6.50 -13.66 8.51
CA LEU A 34 -5.09 -13.38 8.28
C LEU A 34 -4.56 -12.23 9.17
N TYR A 35 -5.34 -11.15 9.28
CA TYR A 35 -4.95 -9.96 10.05
C TYR A 35 -5.54 -9.91 11.47
N LYS A 36 -5.88 -11.07 12.04
CA LYS A 36 -6.55 -11.13 13.36
C LYS A 36 -5.77 -10.38 14.44
N GLU A 37 -4.46 -10.57 14.50
CA GLU A 37 -3.59 -9.89 15.47
C GLU A 37 -3.59 -8.37 15.27
N ASP A 38 -3.43 -7.90 14.02
CA ASP A 38 -3.47 -6.46 13.72
C ASP A 38 -4.82 -5.83 14.06
N ILE A 39 -5.91 -6.59 13.92
CA ILE A 39 -7.26 -6.16 14.27
C ILE A 39 -7.44 -6.05 15.77
N GLU A 40 -6.95 -7.03 16.53
CA GLU A 40 -7.15 -7.12 17.98
C GLU A 40 -6.17 -6.23 18.75
N MET A 41 -4.94 -6.08 18.26
CA MET A 41 -3.85 -5.42 19.00
C MET A 41 -3.36 -4.12 18.37
N ARG A 42 -3.50 -3.94 17.05
CA ARG A 42 -2.94 -2.77 16.32
C ARG A 42 -4.02 -1.81 15.78
N GLY A 43 -5.28 -2.00 16.16
CA GLY A 43 -6.37 -1.10 15.82
C GLY A 43 -6.85 -1.16 14.37
N LEU A 44 -6.45 -2.17 13.59
CA LEU A 44 -6.97 -2.37 12.24
C LEU A 44 -8.46 -2.74 12.31
N LYS A 45 -9.33 -1.98 11.63
CA LYS A 45 -10.76 -2.31 11.61
C LYS A 45 -11.01 -3.54 10.72
N LYS A 46 -11.86 -4.46 11.18
CA LYS A 46 -12.33 -5.60 10.38
C LYS A 46 -12.91 -5.17 9.03
N LEU A 47 -12.72 -6.01 8.01
CA LEU A 47 -13.46 -5.92 6.75
C LEU A 47 -14.87 -6.48 6.93
N ASN A 48 -15.81 -5.81 6.28
CA ASN A 48 -17.20 -6.25 6.15
C ASN A 48 -17.70 -5.94 4.74
N LYS A 49 -18.86 -6.52 4.38
CA LYS A 49 -19.44 -6.34 3.04
C LYS A 49 -19.67 -4.87 2.71
N ASP A 50 -20.12 -4.07 3.67
CA ASP A 50 -20.36 -2.63 3.47
C ASP A 50 -19.11 -1.89 3.02
N PHE A 51 -17.94 -2.28 3.54
CA PHE A 51 -16.67 -1.72 3.09
C PHE A 51 -16.35 -2.12 1.65
N LEU A 52 -16.56 -3.38 1.26
CA LEU A 52 -16.40 -3.81 -0.14
C LEU A 52 -17.40 -3.12 -1.07
N TYR A 53 -18.63 -2.85 -0.62
CA TYR A 53 -19.61 -2.05 -1.36
C TYR A 53 -19.17 -0.60 -1.53
N ARG A 54 -18.59 0.03 -0.49
CA ARG A 54 -18.00 1.36 -0.60
C ARG A 54 -16.84 1.41 -1.59
N ILE A 55 -15.98 0.38 -1.58
CA ILE A 55 -14.94 0.22 -2.59
C ILE A 55 -15.57 0.16 -3.98
N LYS A 56 -16.56 -0.73 -4.20
CA LYS A 56 -17.25 -0.83 -5.50
C LYS A 56 -17.81 0.50 -6.01
N LYS A 57 -18.29 1.36 -5.11
CA LYS A 57 -18.81 2.69 -5.42
C LYS A 57 -17.72 3.78 -5.51
N GLU A 58 -16.44 3.41 -5.47
CA GLU A 58 -15.29 4.32 -5.47
C GLU A 58 -15.30 5.32 -4.28
N ASN A 59 -16.04 5.00 -3.21
CA ASN A 59 -16.21 5.87 -2.04
C ASN A 59 -15.24 5.49 -0.92
N PHE A 60 -13.95 5.75 -1.14
CA PHE A 60 -12.88 5.51 -0.17
C PHE A 60 -11.67 6.44 -0.43
N SER A 61 -10.77 6.51 0.55
CA SER A 61 -9.44 7.11 0.35
C SER A 61 -8.46 6.03 -0.11
N PRO A 62 -7.66 6.24 -1.17
CA PRO A 62 -6.57 5.34 -1.56
C PRO A 62 -5.56 5.06 -0.43
N THR A 63 -5.34 6.05 0.43
CA THR A 63 -4.44 5.96 1.60
C THR A 63 -5.09 5.33 2.84
N ASN A 64 -6.35 4.87 2.74
CA ASN A 64 -6.99 4.18 3.85
C ASN A 64 -6.27 2.85 4.11
N ILE A 65 -5.75 2.67 5.32
CA ILE A 65 -4.97 1.48 5.69
C ILE A 65 -5.68 0.16 5.38
N ARG A 66 -7.02 0.10 5.48
CA ARG A 66 -7.77 -1.12 5.12
C ARG A 66 -7.77 -1.40 3.62
N VAL A 67 -7.74 -0.36 2.78
CA VAL A 67 -7.60 -0.52 1.32
C VAL A 67 -6.20 -1.01 1.00
N VAL A 68 -5.18 -0.42 1.61
CA VAL A 68 -3.77 -0.83 1.43
C VAL A 68 -3.59 -2.30 1.82
N LYS A 69 -4.01 -2.69 3.04
CA LYS A 69 -3.94 -4.08 3.50
C LYS A 69 -4.77 -5.04 2.67
N LEU A 70 -5.91 -4.61 2.12
CA LEU A 70 -6.72 -5.42 1.22
C LEU A 70 -5.99 -5.68 -0.11
N CYS A 71 -5.32 -4.66 -0.66
CA CYS A 71 -4.50 -4.83 -1.85
C CYS A 71 -3.30 -5.77 -1.58
N GLU A 72 -2.64 -5.63 -0.43
CA GLU A 72 -1.56 -6.52 0.02
C GLU A 72 -2.04 -7.98 0.12
N PHE A 73 -3.20 -8.20 0.75
CA PHE A 73 -3.85 -9.52 0.84
C PHE A 73 -4.19 -10.13 -0.52
N LEU A 74 -4.62 -9.30 -1.46
CA LEU A 74 -4.98 -9.72 -2.81
C LEU A 74 -3.77 -9.80 -3.75
N HIS A 75 -2.55 -9.54 -3.26
CA HIS A 75 -1.32 -9.46 -4.04
C HIS A 75 -1.45 -8.53 -5.24
N ILE A 76 -2.10 -7.38 -5.02
CA ILE A 76 -2.21 -6.32 -6.01
C ILE A 76 -0.99 -5.42 -5.82
N ASP A 77 -0.20 -5.25 -6.88
CA ASP A 77 0.94 -4.35 -6.86
C ASP A 77 0.46 -2.90 -6.64
N THR A 78 0.72 -2.39 -5.45
CA THR A 78 0.37 -1.04 -5.03
C THR A 78 1.54 -0.07 -5.13
N ASN A 79 2.66 -0.42 -5.78
CA ASN A 79 3.78 0.51 -5.93
C ASN A 79 3.40 1.78 -6.72
N LYS A 80 2.34 1.70 -7.54
CA LYS A 80 1.73 2.88 -8.19
C LYS A 80 0.81 3.70 -7.29
N LEU A 81 0.50 3.21 -6.09
CA LEU A 81 -0.37 3.84 -5.10
C LEU A 81 0.38 4.61 -4.03
N GLN A 82 1.71 4.42 -3.92
CA GLN A 82 2.55 5.28 -3.10
C GLN A 82 2.35 6.71 -3.58
N THR A 83 1.63 7.47 -2.76
CA THR A 83 1.47 8.89 -3.01
C THR A 83 2.77 9.58 -2.60
N THR A 84 3.04 10.77 -3.14
CA THR A 84 4.10 11.64 -2.63
C THR A 84 3.99 11.86 -1.12
N GLN A 85 2.80 11.74 -0.52
CA GLN A 85 2.61 11.79 0.93
C GLN A 85 3.16 10.58 1.67
N ASP A 86 3.11 9.38 1.08
CA ASP A 86 3.67 8.17 1.69
C ASP A 86 5.20 8.22 1.65
N LEU A 87 5.77 8.70 0.52
CA LEU A 87 7.20 8.99 0.41
C LEU A 87 7.66 10.08 1.38
N CYS A 88 6.87 11.14 1.58
CA CYS A 88 7.19 12.17 2.58
C CYS A 88 7.16 11.60 4.00
N LYS A 89 6.23 10.71 4.33
CA LYS A 89 6.19 10.04 5.65
C LYS A 89 7.38 9.12 5.85
N GLU A 90 7.70 8.31 4.84
CA GLU A 90 8.87 7.43 4.87
C GLU A 90 10.16 8.25 5.01
N ALA A 91 10.29 9.38 4.30
CA ALA A 91 11.42 10.29 4.43
C ALA A 91 11.54 10.91 5.84
N LEU A 92 10.41 11.28 6.46
CA LEU A 92 10.39 11.77 7.84
C LEU A 92 10.80 10.68 8.83
N MET A 93 10.35 9.44 8.64
CA MET A 93 10.76 8.29 9.47
C MET A 93 12.25 7.99 9.32
N VAL A 94 12.80 8.12 8.12
CA VAL A 94 14.24 8.00 7.87
C VAL A 94 15.02 9.10 8.58
N ASP A 95 14.54 10.35 8.56
CA ASP A 95 15.17 11.47 9.27
C ASP A 95 15.15 11.25 10.80
N GLU A 96 14.03 10.77 11.35
CA GLU A 96 13.95 10.37 12.76
C GLU A 96 14.89 9.20 13.09
N LEU A 97 15.01 8.22 12.21
CA LEU A 97 15.91 7.07 12.37
C LEU A 97 17.38 7.51 12.41
N VAL A 98 17.79 8.45 11.54
CA VAL A 98 19.14 9.02 11.53
C VAL A 98 19.42 9.80 12.81
N LYS A 99 18.45 10.56 13.31
CA LYS A 99 18.56 11.27 14.60
C LYS A 99 18.75 10.30 15.77
N MET A 100 18.03 9.18 15.78
CA MET A 100 18.17 8.15 16.82
C MET A 100 19.44 7.31 16.68
N LYS A 101 19.91 7.08 15.44
CA LYS A 101 21.06 6.23 15.13
C LYS A 101 21.98 6.93 14.11
N PRO A 102 22.85 7.86 14.56
CA PRO A 102 23.67 8.66 13.66
C PRO A 102 24.63 7.83 12.79
N HIS A 103 25.06 6.66 13.26
CA HIS A 103 25.94 5.76 12.52
C HIS A 103 25.33 5.25 11.20
N LEU A 104 24.00 5.24 11.06
CA LEU A 104 23.31 4.81 9.84
C LEU A 104 23.27 5.88 8.75
N GLN A 105 23.64 7.14 9.06
CA GLN A 105 23.55 8.25 8.12
C GLN A 105 24.31 7.98 6.83
N ASN A 106 25.53 7.47 6.93
CA ASN A 106 26.38 7.19 5.77
C ASN A 106 25.83 6.03 4.93
N GLU A 107 25.31 4.97 5.57
CA GLU A 107 24.72 3.83 4.85
C GLU A 107 23.47 4.26 4.08
N ILE A 108 22.62 5.08 4.69
CA ILE A 108 21.41 5.61 4.07
C ILE A 108 21.77 6.55 2.91
N ALA A 109 22.76 7.42 3.09
CA ALA A 109 23.24 8.32 2.03
C ALA A 109 23.77 7.53 0.82
N VAL A 110 24.51 6.44 1.05
CA VAL A 110 25.00 5.56 -0.02
C VAL A 110 23.84 4.88 -0.74
N LEU A 111 22.83 4.40 -0.02
CA LEU A 111 21.64 3.79 -0.63
C LEU A 111 20.88 4.80 -1.52
N ILE A 112 20.65 6.02 -1.04
CA ILE A 112 20.00 7.08 -1.81
C ILE A 112 20.83 7.42 -3.05
N HIS A 113 22.15 7.56 -2.91
CA HIS A 113 23.03 7.86 -4.03
C HIS A 113 23.01 6.75 -5.09
N ASN A 114 23.03 5.48 -4.66
CA ASN A 114 22.92 4.34 -5.57
C ASN A 114 21.60 4.33 -6.34
N LEU A 115 20.49 4.70 -5.69
CA LEU A 115 19.20 4.83 -6.36
C LEU A 115 19.21 5.93 -7.44
N ILE A 116 19.81 7.09 -7.15
CA ILE A 116 19.96 8.20 -8.12
C ILE A 116 20.77 7.74 -9.33
N VAL A 117 21.92 7.09 -9.11
CA VAL A 117 22.78 6.58 -10.19
C VAL A 117 22.06 5.54 -11.05
N LEU A 118 21.21 4.69 -10.46
CA LEU A 118 20.43 3.71 -11.21
C LEU A 118 19.37 4.39 -12.10
N THR A 119 18.72 5.45 -11.63
CA THR A 119 17.73 6.19 -12.41
C THR A 119 18.36 7.00 -13.55
N ASP A 120 19.56 7.53 -13.36
CA ASP A 120 20.27 8.28 -14.42
C ASP A 120 20.77 7.36 -15.54
N LYS A 121 21.18 6.13 -15.21
CA LYS A 121 21.60 5.13 -16.20
C LYS A 121 20.46 4.63 -17.09
N THR A 122 19.22 4.67 -16.61
CA THR A 122 18.04 4.35 -17.44
C THR A 122 17.63 5.45 -18.42
N GLY A 123 18.21 6.65 -18.34
CA GLY A 123 17.99 7.75 -19.29
C GLY A 123 18.92 7.76 -20.51
N ALA A 124 19.96 6.92 -20.53
CA ALA A 124 21.02 6.93 -21.56
C ALA A 124 20.87 5.84 -22.64
N SER A 125 19.71 5.21 -22.76
CA SER A 125 19.38 4.32 -23.88
C SER A 125 18.09 4.79 -24.57
N LYS A 126 18.20 5.88 -25.31
CA LYS A 126 17.37 6.22 -26.46
C LYS A 126 18.23 6.86 -27.53
#